data_AF-A0A355GFP2-F1
#
_entry.id   AF-A0A355GFP2-F1
#
_cell.length_a   1.000
_cell.length_b   1.000
_cell.length_c   1.000
_cell.angle_alpha   90.00
_cell.angle_beta   90.00
_cell.angle_gamma   90.00
#
_symmetry.space_group_name_H-M   'P 1'
#
loop_
_entity.id
_entity.type
_entity.pdbx_description
1 polymer ?
#
loop_
_entity_poly.entity_id
_entity_poly.type
_entity_poly.pdbx_seq_one_letter_code
_entity_poly.pdbx_strand_id
1 'polypeptide(L)'
;MLLIGSHPVQAEFPSKKYEMGFETVTVFEYKKTLREANAEIPDFPPRTETAVIVKLVESNSRASLAGLKENDLIRVINGSYLRSPNAADQKLSVITNRDQLILGIIRRVDDKWDQISIIMEPISDAAALKLMLRKLPSL
;
A
#
# COMPACT_ATOMS: atom_id res chain seq x y z
N MET A 1 17.33 20.18 -34.95
CA MET A 1 16.25 20.68 -34.08
C MET A 1 16.07 19.65 -32.97
N LEU A 2 16.53 19.94 -31.76
CA LEU A 2 16.57 18.99 -30.65
C LEU A 2 15.17 18.95 -30.00
N LEU A 3 14.44 17.84 -30.11
CA LEU A 3 13.23 17.59 -29.34
C LEU A 3 13.67 17.00 -27.99
N ILE A 4 13.82 17.85 -26.97
CA ILE A 4 13.94 17.40 -25.59
C ILE A 4 12.52 17.05 -25.16
N GLY A 5 12.12 15.79 -25.38
CA GLY A 5 10.94 15.23 -24.76
C GLY A 5 11.18 15.18 -23.26
N SER A 6 10.54 16.08 -22.52
CA SER A 6 10.38 15.99 -21.07
C SER A 6 9.54 14.75 -20.77
N HIS A 7 10.21 13.60 -20.72
CA HIS A 7 9.62 12.44 -20.08
C HIS A 7 9.47 12.84 -18.62
N PRO A 8 8.24 12.85 -18.05
CA PRO A 8 8.14 12.96 -16.61
C PRO A 8 8.98 11.81 -16.06
N VAL A 9 9.96 12.14 -15.23
CA VAL A 9 10.68 11.12 -14.47
C VAL A 9 9.60 10.37 -13.69
N GLN A 10 9.23 9.20 -14.18
CA GLN A 10 8.30 8.30 -13.51
C GLN A 10 9.04 7.83 -12.27
N ALA A 11 8.98 8.61 -11.20
CA ALA A 11 9.79 8.38 -10.03
C ALA A 11 9.47 6.99 -9.47
N GLU A 12 10.44 6.08 -9.54
CA GLU A 12 10.23 4.72 -9.11
C GLU A 12 10.34 4.65 -7.60
N PHE A 13 9.19 4.55 -6.93
CA PHE A 13 9.15 4.41 -5.49
C PHE A 13 9.60 3.01 -5.08
N PRO A 14 10.56 2.86 -4.13
CA PRO A 14 11.02 1.57 -3.64
C PRO A 14 9.90 0.87 -2.88
N SER A 15 9.13 0.03 -3.59
CA SER A 15 7.93 -0.60 -3.06
C SER A 15 8.17 -2.02 -2.56
N LYS A 16 7.31 -2.45 -1.63
CA LYS A 16 7.25 -3.80 -1.09
C LYS A 16 5.91 -4.43 -1.45
N LYS A 17 5.95 -5.61 -2.04
CA LYS A 17 4.78 -6.38 -2.47
C LYS A 17 4.45 -7.46 -1.45
N TYR A 18 3.17 -7.66 -1.18
CA TYR A 18 2.69 -8.69 -0.25
C TYR A 18 1.74 -9.68 -0.93
N GLU A 19 1.70 -10.91 -0.43
CA GLU A 19 0.89 -12.01 -0.99
C GLU A 19 -0.61 -11.71 -1.05
N MET A 20 -1.07 -10.81 -0.17
CA MET A 20 -2.46 -10.37 -0.11
C MET A 20 -2.88 -9.50 -1.31
N GLY A 21 -1.96 -9.18 -2.22
CA GLY A 21 -2.20 -8.48 -3.47
C GLY A 21 -2.23 -6.97 -3.33
N PHE A 22 -1.31 -6.40 -2.55
CA PHE A 22 -1.05 -4.97 -2.53
C PHE A 22 0.43 -4.67 -2.37
N GLU A 23 0.81 -3.47 -2.77
CA GLU A 23 2.17 -2.96 -2.66
C GLU A 23 2.19 -1.71 -1.80
N THR A 24 3.26 -1.51 -1.04
CA THR A 24 3.43 -0.34 -0.19
C THR A 24 4.74 0.38 -0.45
N VAL A 25 4.77 1.66 -0.13
CA VAL A 25 5.98 2.48 -0.01
C VAL A 25 5.93 3.17 1.36
N THR A 26 7.07 3.31 2.04
CA THR A 26 7.09 4.06 3.30
C THR A 26 6.88 5.55 3.03
N VAL A 27 6.24 6.26 3.95
CA VAL A 27 6.09 7.74 3.82
C VAL A 27 7.46 8.42 3.72
N PHE A 28 8.46 7.90 4.43
CA PHE A 28 9.83 8.39 4.37
C PHE A 28 10.41 8.29 2.95
N GLU A 29 10.40 7.09 2.35
CA GLU A 29 10.96 6.89 1.00
C GLU A 29 10.14 7.65 -0.04
N TYR A 30 8.82 7.68 0.08
CA TYR A 30 7.95 8.46 -0.80
C TYR A 30 8.33 9.95 -0.82
N LYS A 31 8.46 10.57 0.37
CA LYS A 31 8.88 11.98 0.50
C LYS A 31 10.30 12.20 -0.01
N LYS A 32 11.20 11.25 0.22
CA LYS A 32 12.59 11.32 -0.25
C LYS A 32 12.64 11.30 -1.78
N THR A 33 11.98 10.35 -2.42
CA THR A 33 11.89 10.24 -3.88
C THR A 33 11.30 11.50 -4.52
N LEU A 34 10.22 12.07 -3.96
CA LEU A 34 9.64 13.31 -4.48
C LEU A 34 10.59 14.52 -4.34
N ARG A 35 11.30 14.62 -3.21
CA ARG A 35 12.30 15.67 -2.99
C ARG A 35 13.44 15.58 -4.00
N GLU A 36 13.95 14.37 -4.23
CA GLU A 36 15.01 14.12 -5.21
C GLU A 36 14.57 14.44 -6.64
N ALA A 37 13.28 14.22 -6.94
CA ALA A 37 12.68 14.57 -8.23
C ALA A 37 12.24 16.05 -8.35
N ASN A 38 12.48 16.88 -7.32
CA ASN A 38 12.00 18.26 -7.25
C ASN A 38 10.47 18.39 -7.51
N ALA A 39 9.70 17.41 -7.01
CA ALA A 39 8.25 17.35 -7.13
C ALA A 39 7.54 17.86 -5.86
N GLU A 40 6.28 18.23 -5.99
CA GLU A 40 5.44 18.64 -4.87
C GLU A 40 5.27 17.48 -3.87
N ILE A 41 5.52 17.75 -2.59
CA ILE A 41 5.32 16.78 -1.51
C ILE A 41 3.92 17.01 -0.93
N PRO A 42 3.01 16.03 -1.01
CA PRO A 42 1.68 16.19 -0.46
C PRO A 42 1.73 16.34 1.06
N ASP A 43 0.74 17.04 1.62
CA ASP A 43 0.58 17.13 3.06
C ASP A 43 0.09 15.79 3.61
N PHE A 44 0.78 15.30 4.63
CA PHE A 44 0.43 14.05 5.30
C PHE A 44 -0.14 14.36 6.67
N PRO A 45 -1.13 13.58 7.15
CA PRO A 45 -1.63 13.72 8.51
C PRO A 45 -0.49 13.68 9.54
N PRO A 46 -0.63 14.35 10.68
CA PRO A 46 0.37 14.26 11.74
C PRO A 46 0.61 12.82 12.20
N ARG A 47 1.85 12.51 12.63
CA ARG A 47 2.24 11.19 13.20
C ARG A 47 2.15 10.03 12.21
N THR A 48 2.48 10.28 10.94
CA THR A 48 2.49 9.26 9.89
C THR A 48 3.87 9.07 9.27
N GLU A 49 4.94 9.51 9.93
CA GLU A 49 6.31 9.41 9.41
C GLU A 49 6.74 7.95 9.21
N THR A 50 6.26 7.05 10.06
CA THR A 50 6.50 5.59 10.03
C THR A 50 5.35 4.81 9.37
N ALA A 51 4.34 5.50 8.85
CA ALA A 51 3.26 4.86 8.11
C ALA A 51 3.73 4.42 6.72
N VAL A 52 2.94 3.54 6.10
CA VAL A 52 3.16 3.11 4.72
C VAL A 52 1.96 3.47 3.86
N ILE A 53 2.23 3.90 2.64
CA ILE A 53 1.25 4.26 1.62
C ILE A 53 1.00 3.02 0.79
N VAL A 54 -0.27 2.68 0.57
CA VAL A 54 -0.65 1.65 -0.40
C VAL A 54 -0.43 2.22 -1.81
N LYS A 55 0.61 1.73 -2.49
CA LYS A 55 1.00 2.18 -3.83
C LYS A 55 0.12 1.56 -4.91
N LEU A 56 -0.24 0.29 -4.74
CA LEU A 56 -1.02 -0.49 -5.71
C LEU A 56 -1.88 -1.49 -4.98
N VAL A 57 -3.11 -1.70 -5.45
CA VAL A 57 -3.96 -2.81 -5.03
C VAL A 57 -4.32 -3.65 -6.25
N GLU A 58 -3.97 -4.92 -6.22
CA GLU A 58 -4.23 -5.83 -7.33
C GLU A 58 -5.73 -6.12 -7.44
N SER A 59 -6.27 -6.04 -8.65
CA SER A 59 -7.68 -6.34 -8.89
C SER A 59 -8.03 -7.78 -8.51
N ASN A 60 -9.19 -7.98 -7.87
CA ASN A 60 -9.65 -9.28 -7.36
C ASN A 60 -8.72 -9.94 -6.34
N SER A 61 -7.75 -9.22 -5.79
CA SER A 61 -6.95 -9.70 -4.65
C SER A 61 -7.74 -9.71 -3.36
N ARG A 62 -7.21 -10.41 -2.35
CA ARG A 62 -7.74 -10.37 -0.98
C ARG A 62 -7.80 -8.93 -0.45
N ALA A 63 -6.79 -8.11 -0.73
CA ALA A 63 -6.77 -6.71 -0.34
C ALA A 63 -7.87 -5.88 -1.03
N SER A 64 -8.08 -6.08 -2.33
CA SER A 64 -9.14 -5.38 -3.07
C SER A 64 -10.53 -5.75 -2.57
N LEU A 65 -10.77 -7.04 -2.30
CA LEU A 65 -12.05 -7.55 -1.81
C LEU A 65 -12.37 -7.04 -0.39
N ALA A 66 -11.34 -6.76 0.41
CA ALA A 66 -11.47 -6.13 1.72
C ALA A 66 -11.69 -4.60 1.64
N GLY A 67 -11.62 -3.99 0.45
CA GLY A 67 -11.83 -2.57 0.25
C GLY A 67 -10.61 -1.69 0.53
N LEU A 68 -9.40 -2.27 0.57
CA LEU A 68 -8.15 -1.50 0.54
C LEU A 68 -8.03 -0.76 -0.80
N LYS A 69 -7.56 0.47 -0.78
CA LYS A 69 -7.42 1.34 -1.96
C LYS A 69 -6.02 1.92 -2.03
N GLU A 70 -5.63 2.31 -3.25
CA GLU A 70 -4.42 3.11 -3.46
C GLU A 70 -4.50 4.43 -2.68
N ASN A 71 -3.34 4.89 -2.23
CA ASN A 71 -3.15 6.05 -1.36
C ASN A 71 -3.73 5.92 0.06
N ASP A 72 -4.24 4.75 0.44
CA ASP A 72 -4.51 4.45 1.85
C ASP A 72 -3.20 4.51 2.64
N LEU A 73 -3.26 5.16 3.80
CA LEU A 73 -2.12 5.31 4.69
C LEU A 73 -2.25 4.35 5.87
N ILE A 74 -1.54 3.24 5.83
CA ILE A 74 -1.55 2.22 6.89
C ILE A 74 -0.70 2.71 8.05
N ARG A 75 -1.32 2.85 9.23
CA ARG A 75 -0.66 3.29 10.48
C ARG A 75 -0.71 2.27 11.62
N VAL A 76 -1.64 1.33 11.54
CA VAL A 76 -1.85 0.27 12.55
C VAL A 76 -2.03 -1.05 11.82
N ILE A 77 -1.36 -2.10 12.33
CA ILE A 77 -1.47 -3.47 11.83
C ILE A 77 -1.75 -4.37 13.02
N ASN A 78 -2.87 -5.10 12.98
CA ASN A 78 -3.33 -5.98 14.06
C ASN A 78 -3.30 -5.30 15.44
N GLY A 79 -3.87 -4.08 15.51
CA GLY A 79 -3.90 -3.26 16.72
C GLY A 79 -2.56 -2.60 17.13
N SER A 80 -1.46 -2.93 16.45
CA SER A 80 -0.13 -2.36 16.74
C SER A 80 0.20 -1.17 15.84
N TYR A 81 0.56 -0.03 16.45
CA TYR A 81 1.08 1.12 15.72
C TYR A 81 2.43 0.82 15.07
N LEU A 82 2.65 1.38 13.87
CA LEU A 82 3.95 1.37 13.22
C LEU A 82 4.85 2.42 13.87
N ARG A 83 5.79 1.99 14.73
CA ARG A 83 6.67 2.91 15.49
C ARG A 83 8.11 2.97 14.97
N SER A 84 8.43 2.22 13.92
CA SER A 84 9.74 2.24 13.27
C SER A 84 9.59 2.12 11.76
N PRO A 85 10.58 2.57 10.96
CA PRO A 85 10.48 2.56 9.49
C PRO A 85 10.20 1.17 8.88
N ASN A 86 10.70 0.11 9.51
CA ASN A 86 10.57 -1.27 9.00
C ASN A 86 9.41 -2.05 9.66
N ALA A 87 8.65 -1.42 10.56
CA ALA A 87 7.60 -2.10 11.33
C ALA A 87 6.51 -2.71 10.43
N ALA A 88 6.19 -2.05 9.31
CA ALA A 88 5.20 -2.56 8.37
C ALA A 88 5.69 -3.85 7.72
N ASP A 89 6.92 -3.85 7.20
CA ASP A 89 7.49 -5.01 6.51
C ASP A 89 7.63 -6.21 7.44
N GLN A 90 8.13 -5.99 8.66
CA GLN A 90 8.22 -7.03 9.71
C GLN A 90 6.87 -7.66 10.04
N LYS A 91 5.80 -6.88 10.00
CA LYS A 91 4.45 -7.36 10.36
C LYS A 91 3.72 -7.98 9.17
N LEU A 92 3.88 -7.45 7.96
CA LEU A 92 3.13 -7.87 6.77
C LEU A 92 3.78 -9.06 6.05
N SER A 93 5.11 -9.19 6.08
CA SER A 93 5.83 -10.27 5.39
C SER A 93 5.55 -11.66 5.95
N VAL A 94 5.05 -11.74 7.19
CA VAL A 94 4.72 -13.00 7.85
C VAL A 94 3.23 -13.36 7.74
N ILE A 95 2.40 -12.49 7.16
CA ILE A 95 0.96 -12.72 7.02
C ILE A 95 0.70 -13.60 5.80
N THR A 96 0.03 -14.71 6.04
CA THR A 96 -0.38 -15.65 4.99
C THR A 96 -1.85 -15.49 4.64
N ASN A 97 -2.33 -16.23 3.64
CA ASN A 97 -3.75 -16.30 3.30
C ASN A 97 -4.62 -16.84 4.44
N ARG A 98 -4.05 -17.56 5.42
CA ARG A 98 -4.78 -18.19 6.53
C ARG A 98 -4.89 -17.30 7.77
N ASP A 99 -4.14 -16.21 7.81
CA ASP A 99 -4.14 -15.29 8.96
C ASP A 99 -5.14 -14.16 8.73
N GLN A 100 -5.90 -13.78 9.74
CA GLN A 100 -6.68 -12.55 9.68
C GLN A 100 -5.72 -11.35 9.74
N LEU A 101 -6.00 -10.33 8.92
CA LEU A 101 -5.26 -9.07 8.95
C LEU A 101 -6.23 -7.91 9.17
N ILE A 102 -5.94 -7.10 10.19
CA ILE A 102 -6.66 -5.88 10.50
C ILE A 102 -5.73 -4.70 10.28
N LEU A 103 -6.08 -3.83 9.34
CA LEU A 103 -5.37 -2.59 9.05
C LEU A 103 -6.16 -1.41 9.60
N GLY A 104 -5.51 -0.56 10.39
CA GLY A 104 -5.99 0.78 10.69
C GLY A 104 -5.35 1.76 9.71
N ILE A 105 -6.18 2.34 8.84
CA ILE A 105 -5.74 3.25 7.78
C ILE A 105 -6.23 4.67 8.02
N ILE A 106 -5.56 5.62 7.37
CA ILE A 106 -6.10 6.95 7.10
C ILE A 106 -6.36 7.03 5.59
N ARG A 107 -7.57 7.44 5.20
CA ARG A 107 -7.96 7.62 3.80
C ARG A 107 -8.39 9.07 3.58
N ARG A 108 -7.94 9.67 2.48
CA ARG A 108 -8.44 10.99 2.06
C ARG A 108 -9.81 10.81 1.42
N VAL A 109 -10.81 11.50 1.96
CA VAL A 109 -12.17 11.58 1.42
C VAL A 109 -12.48 13.06 1.27
N ASP A 110 -12.57 13.52 0.03
CA ASP A 110 -12.63 14.95 -0.31
C ASP A 110 -11.47 15.74 0.33
N ASP A 111 -11.80 16.74 1.13
CA ASP A 111 -10.85 17.58 1.88
C ASP A 111 -10.62 17.10 3.32
N LYS A 112 -11.00 15.86 3.64
CA LYS A 112 -10.91 15.31 5.00
C LYS A 112 -10.13 14.00 5.05
N TRP A 113 -9.65 13.69 6.25
CA TRP A 113 -8.95 12.45 6.56
C TRP A 113 -9.84 11.58 7.45
N ASP A 114 -10.26 10.44 6.90
CA ASP A 114 -11.06 9.46 7.62
C ASP A 114 -10.19 8.34 8.15
N GLN A 115 -10.47 7.89 9.37
CA GLN A 115 -9.85 6.71 9.95
C GLN A 115 -10.74 5.51 9.73
N ILE A 116 -10.22 4.50 9.02
CA ILE A 116 -10.98 3.33 8.61
C ILE A 116 -10.26 2.08 9.10
N SER A 117 -11.02 1.07 9.52
CA SER A 117 -10.50 -0.27 9.76
C SER A 117 -10.84 -1.15 8.56
N ILE A 118 -9.81 -1.74 7.94
CA ILE A 118 -9.94 -2.73 6.88
C ILE A 118 -9.63 -4.09 7.47
N ILE A 119 -10.54 -5.05 7.29
CA ILE A 119 -10.37 -6.43 7.77
C ILE A 119 -10.26 -7.33 6.54
N MET A 120 -9.16 -8.05 6.45
CA MET A 120 -8.98 -9.12 5.47
C MET A 120 -9.21 -10.45 6.18
N GLU A 121 -10.30 -11.13 5.84
CA GLU A 121 -10.62 -12.43 6.43
C GLU A 121 -9.71 -13.54 5.89
N PRO A 122 -9.37 -14.55 6.71
CA PRO A 122 -8.68 -15.75 6.24
C PRO A 122 -9.38 -16.39 5.05
N ILE A 123 -8.60 -16.91 4.10
CA ILE A 123 -9.09 -17.67 2.95
C ILE A 123 -8.34 -18.99 2.85
N SER A 124 -9.02 -20.02 2.37
CA SER A 124 -8.38 -21.31 2.10
C SER A 124 -7.33 -21.19 0.99
N ASP A 125 -6.38 -22.13 0.96
CA ASP A 125 -5.34 -22.13 -0.08
C ASP A 125 -5.93 -22.26 -1.49
N ALA A 126 -7.02 -23.03 -1.63
CA ALA A 126 -7.76 -23.15 -2.89
C ALA A 126 -8.36 -21.80 -3.32
N ALA A 127 -8.89 -21.02 -2.37
CA ALA A 127 -9.39 -19.68 -2.66
C ALA A 127 -8.24 -18.73 -3.01
N ALA A 128 -7.12 -18.76 -2.27
CA ALA A 128 -5.94 -17.97 -2.57
C ALA A 128 -5.40 -18.25 -3.98
N LEU A 129 -5.25 -19.53 -4.35
CA LEU A 129 -4.84 -19.94 -5.69
C LEU A 129 -5.81 -19.42 -6.75
N LYS A 130 -7.13 -19.51 -6.51
CA LYS A 130 -8.14 -18.99 -7.43
C LYS A 130 -8.01 -17.48 -7.63
N LEU A 131 -7.72 -16.71 -6.58
CA LEU A 131 -7.49 -15.27 -6.70
C LEU A 131 -6.22 -14.98 -7.52
N MET A 132 -5.16 -15.77 -7.32
CA MET A 132 -3.91 -15.66 -8.10
C MET A 132 -4.12 -16.03 -9.57
N LEU A 133 -4.86 -17.10 -9.88
CA LEU A 133 -5.13 -17.55 -11.25
C LEU A 133 -6.00 -16.56 -12.03
N ARG A 134 -6.95 -15.89 -11.37
CA ARG A 134 -7.78 -14.83 -11.98
C ARG A 134 -6.98 -13.62 -12.45
N LYS A 135 -5.74 -13.46 -11.97
CA LYS A 135 -4.84 -12.36 -12.32
C LYS A 135 -4.10 -12.59 -13.64
N LEU A 136 -3.98 -13.84 -14.09
CA LEU A 136 -3.39 -14.14 -15.40
C LEU A 136 -4.38 -13.69 -16.48
N PRO A 137 -3.99 -12.85 -17.45
CA PRO A 137 -4.85 -12.57 -18.59
C PRO A 137 -5.20 -13.90 -19.24
N SER A 138 -6.49 -14.08 -19.57
CA SER A 138 -6.90 -15.12 -20.49
C SER A 138 -6.06 -14.93 -21.76
N LEU A 139 -5.28 -15.95 -22.13
CA LEU A 139 -4.58 -16.00 -23.41
C LEU A 139 -5.57 -15.85 -24.57
#